data_AF-A0A1L9B1A7-F1
#
_entry.id   AF-A0A1L9B1A7-F1
#
_cell.length_a   1.000
_cell.length_b   1.000
_cell.length_c   1.000
_cell.angle_alpha   90.00
_cell.angle_beta   90.00
_cell.angle_gamma   90.00
#
_symmetry.space_group_name_H-M   'P 1'
#
loop_
_entity.id
_entity.type
_entity.pdbx_description
1 polymer ?
#
loop_
_entity_poly.entity_id
_entity_poly.type
_entity_poly.pdbx_seq_one_letter_code
_entity_poly.pdbx_strand_id
1 'polypeptide(L)' 'MEGLEPSLLMPSHGPVGGMEFIPPYRTFLTTIRDRTTAAKKAGRTVDEATADITAELSGRYPDPMRLGWAVKAAHAELQ' A
#
# COMPACT_ATOMS: atom_id res chain seq x y z
N MET A 1 4.52 23.63 -13.61
CA MET A 1 4.04 23.63 -12.22
C MET A 1 5.22 24.00 -11.36
N GLU A 2 5.24 25.23 -10.83
CA GLU A 2 6.16 25.60 -9.75
C GLU A 2 5.96 24.62 -8.58
N GLY A 3 7.06 24.20 -7.96
CA GLY A 3 7.04 23.17 -6.92
C GLY A 3 6.29 23.67 -5.70
N LEU A 4 5.05 23.20 -5.51
CA LEU A 4 4.30 23.47 -4.31
C LEU A 4 5.05 22.83 -3.13
N GLU A 5 5.38 23.62 -2.12
CA GLU A 5 5.98 23.20 -0.85
C GLU A 5 4.92 23.23 0.26
N PRO A 6 3.99 22.26 0.29
CA PRO A 6 2.94 22.24 1.31
C PRO A 6 3.55 21.99 2.69
N SER A 7 3.29 22.90 3.62
CA SER A 7 3.76 22.83 5.00
C SER A 7 2.78 22.13 5.96
N LEU A 8 1.54 21.92 5.51
CA LEU A 8 0.47 21.33 6.32
C LEU A 8 -0.36 20.32 5.50
N LEU A 9 -0.53 19.12 6.05
CA LEU A 9 -1.36 18.05 5.55
C LEU A 9 -2.47 17.79 6.57
N MET A 10 -3.70 18.07 6.16
CA MET A 10 -4.90 17.89 6.97
C MET A 10 -5.74 16.74 6.39
N PRO A 11 -5.62 15.52 6.93
CA PRO A 11 -6.40 14.40 6.44
C PRO A 11 -7.84 14.46 6.99
N SER A 12 -8.78 13.82 6.29
CA SER A 12 -10.14 13.63 6.82
C SER A 12 -10.16 12.74 8.08
N HIS A 13 -9.17 11.86 8.24
CA HIS A 13 -8.98 11.01 9.41
C HIS A 13 -7.49 10.85 9.75
N GLY A 14 -7.18 10.77 11.04
CA GLY A 14 -5.81 10.65 11.53
C GLY A 14 -5.20 12.00 11.93
N PRO A 15 -3.90 12.01 12.28
CA PRO A 15 -3.23 13.20 12.76
C PRO A 15 -2.98 14.21 11.62
N VAL A 16 -3.12 15.49 11.95
CA VAL A 16 -2.57 16.60 11.14
C VAL A 16 -1.05 16.59 11.26
N GLY A 17 -0.34 16.86 10.16
CA GLY A 17 1.11 16.99 10.15
C GLY A 17 1.59 17.53 8.81
N GLY A 18 2.73 17.06 8.31
CA GLY A 18 3.34 17.60 7.10
C GLY A 18 3.71 16.54 6.06
N MET A 19 4.71 16.89 5.26
CA MET A 19 5.20 16.06 4.16
C MET A 19 5.84 14.76 4.61
N GLU A 20 6.18 14.60 5.89
CA GLU A 20 6.70 13.35 6.47
C GLU A 20 5.75 12.16 6.30
N PHE A 21 4.45 12.40 6.12
CA PHE A 21 3.48 11.33 5.88
C PHE A 21 3.50 10.81 4.44
N ILE A 22 3.86 11.63 3.46
CA ILE A 22 3.73 11.25 2.04
C ILE A 22 4.69 10.12 1.64
N PRO A 23 6.00 10.14 1.95
CA PRO A 23 6.91 9.08 1.53
C PRO A 23 6.56 7.69 2.09
N PRO A 24 6.22 7.53 3.38
CA PRO A 24 5.79 6.23 3.92
C PRO A 24 4.52 5.69 3.25
N TYR A 25 3.49 6.53 3.06
CA TYR A 25 2.26 6.11 2.38
C TYR A 25 2.51 5.72 0.93
N ARG A 26 3.30 6.52 0.20
CA ARG A 26 3.69 6.20 -1.18
C ARG A 26 4.41 4.86 -1.23
N THR A 27 5.39 4.65 -0.35
CA THR A 27 6.16 3.41 -0.27
C THR A 27 5.26 2.21 0.01
N PHE A 28 4.31 2.34 0.95
CA PHE A 28 3.35 1.29 1.26
C PHE A 28 2.50 0.92 0.04
N LEU A 29 1.87 1.91 -0.59
CA LEU A 29 0.97 1.69 -1.74
C LEU A 29 1.71 1.12 -2.95
N THR A 30 2.89 1.65 -3.29
CA THR A 30 3.67 1.14 -4.43
C THR A 30 4.21 -0.26 -4.16
N THR A 31 4.67 -0.54 -2.93
CA THR A 31 5.13 -1.88 -2.56
C THR A 31 4.03 -2.92 -2.74
N ILE A 32 2.81 -2.64 -2.23
CA ILE A 32 1.68 -3.55 -2.38
C ILE A 32 1.32 -3.72 -3.85
N ARG A 33 1.18 -2.62 -4.60
CA ARG A 33 0.87 -2.68 -6.03
C ARG A 33 1.88 -3.54 -6.80
N ASP A 34 3.16 -3.30 -6.61
CA ASP A 34 4.23 -3.95 -7.38
C ASP A 34 4.32 -5.44 -7.03
N ARG A 35 4.19 -5.80 -5.73
CA ARG A 35 4.16 -7.20 -5.27
C ARG A 35 2.93 -7.95 -5.75
N THR A 36 1.74 -7.34 -5.63
CA THR A 36 0.50 -7.95 -6.12
C THR A 36 0.52 -8.13 -7.64
N THR A 37 1.09 -7.16 -8.37
CA THR A 37 1.29 -7.27 -9.82
C THR A 37 2.19 -8.45 -10.18
N ALA A 38 3.32 -8.59 -9.49
CA ALA A 38 4.22 -9.73 -9.70
C ALA A 38 3.54 -11.06 -9.40
N ALA A 39 2.80 -11.16 -8.29
CA ALA A 39 2.07 -12.37 -7.91
C ALA A 39 1.00 -12.75 -8.94
N LYS A 40 0.19 -11.77 -9.39
CA LYS A 40 -0.85 -12.00 -10.41
C LYS A 40 -0.26 -12.44 -11.75
N LYS A 41 0.84 -11.80 -12.19
CA LYS A 41 1.57 -12.19 -13.41
C LYS A 41 2.20 -13.59 -13.31
N ALA A 42 2.55 -14.03 -12.11
CA ALA A 42 3.00 -15.39 -11.84
C ALA A 42 1.85 -16.41 -11.76
N GLY A 43 0.60 -16.02 -12.02
CA GLY A 43 -0.56 -16.90 -12.03
C GLY A 43 -1.16 -17.17 -10.64
N ARG A 44 -0.72 -16.45 -9.59
CA ARG A 44 -1.27 -16.64 -8.24
C ARG A 44 -2.70 -16.12 -8.14
N THR A 45 -3.53 -16.89 -7.46
CA THR A 45 -4.87 -16.49 -7.07
C THR A 45 -4.83 -15.32 -6.08
N VAL A 46 -5.98 -14.65 -5.91
CA VAL A 46 -6.10 -13.54 -4.95
C VAL A 46 -5.79 -13.99 -3.52
N ASP A 47 -6.21 -15.19 -3.13
CA ASP A 47 -6.00 -15.70 -1.77
C ASP A 47 -4.53 -16.07 -1.52
N GLU A 48 -3.88 -16.74 -2.48
CA GLU A 48 -2.44 -17.02 -2.43
C GLU A 48 -1.61 -15.74 -2.35
N ALA A 49 -1.89 -14.77 -3.24
CA ALA A 49 -1.20 -13.50 -3.24
C ALA A 49 -1.41 -12.74 -1.92
N THR A 50 -2.63 -12.76 -1.37
CA THR A 50 -2.95 -12.14 -0.08
C THR A 50 -2.18 -12.79 1.05
N ALA A 51 -2.20 -14.13 1.15
CA ALA A 51 -1.52 -14.85 2.22
C ALA A 51 -0.01 -14.59 2.18
N ASP A 52 0.62 -14.74 1.02
CA ASP A 52 2.07 -14.61 0.86
C ASP A 52 2.56 -13.18 1.13
N ILE A 53 1.91 -12.19 0.52
CA ILE A 53 2.32 -10.78 0.65
C ILE A 53 2.04 -10.26 2.07
N THR A 54 0.94 -10.70 2.70
CA THR A 54 0.63 -10.34 4.08
C THR A 54 1.67 -10.92 5.04
N ALA A 55 2.04 -12.20 4.86
CA ALA A 55 3.07 -12.84 5.66
C ALA A 55 4.43 -12.12 5.49
N GLU A 56 4.84 -11.83 4.25
CA GLU A 56 6.09 -11.14 3.93
C GLU A 56 6.19 -9.76 4.62
N LEU A 57 5.12 -8.97 4.56
CA LEU A 57 5.18 -7.56 4.96
C LEU A 57 4.65 -7.29 6.38
N SER A 58 4.12 -8.30 7.07
CA SER A 58 3.60 -8.18 8.45
C SER A 58 4.61 -7.66 9.48
N GLY A 59 5.90 -8.00 9.32
CA GLY A 59 6.97 -7.48 10.18
C GLY A 59 7.29 -6.00 9.96
N ARG A 60 6.91 -5.45 8.79
CA ARG A 60 7.17 -4.05 8.40
C ARG A 60 5.95 -3.15 8.60
N TYR A 61 4.74 -3.69 8.44
CA TYR A 61 3.49 -2.95 8.57
C TYR A 61 2.64 -3.57 9.68
N PRO A 62 2.34 -2.83 10.77
CA PRO A 62 1.77 -3.40 11.99
C PRO A 62 0.29 -3.78 11.90
N ASP A 63 -0.39 -3.46 10.78
CA ASP A 63 -1.80 -3.78 10.56
C ASP A 63 -1.94 -4.83 9.43
N PRO A 64 -1.91 -6.13 9.77
CA PRO A 64 -2.00 -7.21 8.80
C PRO A 64 -3.37 -7.27 8.13
N MET A 65 -4.44 -6.81 8.80
CA MET A 65 -5.78 -6.78 8.21
C MET A 65 -5.84 -5.76 7.08
N ARG A 66 -5.36 -4.54 7.33
CA ARG A 66 -5.29 -3.48 6.31
C ARG A 66 -4.39 -3.87 5.14
N LEU A 67 -3.29 -4.56 5.42
CA LEU A 67 -2.38 -5.10 4.41
C LEU A 67 -3.09 -6.11 3.49
N GLY A 68 -3.80 -7.09 4.07
CA GLY A 68 -4.55 -8.07 3.29
C GLY A 68 -5.64 -7.44 2.42
N TRP A 69 -6.38 -6.46 2.95
CA TRP A 69 -7.38 -5.73 2.15
C TRP A 69 -6.76 -4.96 0.99
N ALA A 70 -5.62 -4.31 1.21
CA ALA A 70 -4.92 -3.58 0.16
C ALA A 70 -4.40 -4.51 -0.95
N VAL A 71 -3.93 -5.71 -0.60
CA VAL A 71 -3.51 -6.72 -1.58
C VAL A 71 -4.70 -7.20 -2.41
N LYS A 72 -5.84 -7.53 -1.78
CA LYS A 72 -7.07 -7.93 -2.48
C LYS A 72 -7.55 -6.84 -3.44
N ALA A 73 -7.57 -5.57 -2.99
CA ALA A 73 -7.95 -4.44 -3.84
C ALA A 73 -7.00 -4.30 -5.04
N ALA A 74 -5.68 -4.33 -4.82
CA ALA A 74 -4.71 -4.24 -5.90
C ALA A 74 -4.84 -5.41 -6.90
N HIS A 75 -5.17 -6.62 -6.45
CA HIS A 75 -5.33 -7.78 -7.33
C HIS A 75 -6.56 -7.64 -8.24
N ALA A 76 -7.65 -7.07 -7.72
CA ALA A 76 -8.88 -6.81 -8.47
C ALA A 76 -8.72 -5.71 -9.53
N GLU A 77 -7.96 -4.64 -9.22
CA GLU A 77 -7.74 -3.50 -10.12
C GLU A 77 -6.85 -3.82 -11.32
N LEU A 78 -5.94 -4.78 -11.18
CA LEU A 78 -5.06 -5.21 -12.28
C LEU A 78 -5.90 -5.92 -13.35
N GLN A 79 -6.02 -5.34 -14.55
CA GLN A 79 -6.63 -6.00 -15.70
C GLN A 79 -5.71 -7.07 -16.29
#